data_AF-A0AAU9JNT2-F1
#
_entry.id   AF-A0AAU9JNT2-F1
#
_cell.length_a   1.000
_cell.length_b   1.000
_cell.length_c   1.000
_cell.angle_alpha   90.00
_cell.angle_beta   90.00
_cell.angle_gamma   90.00
#
_symmetry.space_group_name_H-M   'P 1'
#
loop_
_entity.id
_entity.type
_entity.pdbx_description
1 polymer ?
#
loop_
_entity_poly.entity_id
_entity_poly.type
_entity_poly.pdbx_seq_one_letter_code
_entity_poly.pdbx_strand_id
1 'polypeptide(L)'
;MECWKQGCKNKVKVCCQCVDPARYSCRVHIYEHTQDDSIEEHRLKPLKLKINQKNKEALVEELQKLSKELVDIKENLIKEAYRKIQELEFSLIEALERIEKIRLNQVDLISKIHSIKKIPKINQNPFEKLLSLDPDSARKMLNEFGCSFNCPNFGFNKKDRIDTVENNEIVFFGTKTKSAFRVNLNDFSKSEKKVDILQSIILNPIFISMCLLPDKSIFCYGNFPPSETAFILYPNSTIKQLSDWDPSSGMGAVYHDGFIFLFGGFDDFGVCNKAAKYELSTDKWYHLKNNLLHGFGILRNFATLSQILIVLRLLRSFN
;
A
#
# COMPACT_ATOMS: atom_id res chain seq x y z
N MET A 1 -54.30 -22.50 -35.92
CA MET A 1 -54.69 -21.94 -34.61
C MET A 1 -54.04 -20.57 -34.51
N GLU A 2 -54.86 -19.53 -34.50
CA GLU A 2 -54.41 -18.14 -34.36
C GLU A 2 -54.72 -17.62 -32.96
N CYS A 3 -54.01 -16.58 -32.54
CA CYS A 3 -54.30 -15.92 -31.27
C CYS A 3 -55.63 -15.17 -31.38
N TRP A 4 -56.46 -15.19 -30.34
CA TRP A 4 -57.78 -14.55 -30.32
C TRP A 4 -57.73 -13.03 -30.58
N LYS A 5 -56.62 -12.38 -30.22
CA LYS A 5 -56.36 -10.97 -30.50
C LYS A 5 -56.14 -10.74 -32.01
N GLN A 6 -57.03 -9.96 -32.62
CA GLN A 6 -56.98 -9.64 -34.05
C GLN A 6 -55.63 -9.02 -34.44
N GLY A 7 -55.03 -9.51 -35.53
CA GLY A 7 -53.73 -9.04 -36.03
C GLY A 7 -52.49 -9.61 -35.31
N CYS A 8 -52.66 -10.41 -34.26
CA CYS A 8 -51.55 -11.05 -33.57
C CYS A 8 -50.92 -12.18 -34.39
N LYS A 9 -49.62 -12.04 -34.73
CA LYS A 9 -48.84 -13.05 -35.46
C LYS A 9 -48.11 -14.05 -34.56
N ASN A 10 -48.26 -13.95 -33.23
CA ASN A 10 -47.55 -14.80 -32.29
C ASN A 10 -48.12 -16.23 -32.26
N LYS A 11 -47.24 -17.23 -32.12
CA LYS A 11 -47.63 -18.63 -32.01
C LYS A 11 -48.48 -18.86 -30.75
N VAL A 12 -49.65 -19.47 -30.92
CA VAL A 12 -50.52 -19.87 -29.81
C VAL A 12 -49.81 -20.87 -28.91
N LYS A 13 -49.93 -20.68 -27.59
CA LYS A 13 -49.31 -21.53 -26.56
C LYS A 13 -50.31 -22.04 -25.53
N VAL A 14 -51.45 -21.37 -25.38
CA VAL A 14 -52.45 -21.68 -24.35
C VAL A 14 -53.84 -21.66 -24.99
N CYS A 15 -54.72 -22.55 -24.53
CA CYS A 15 -56.14 -22.55 -24.84
C CYS A 15 -56.91 -22.34 -23.54
N CYS A 16 -57.84 -21.39 -23.53
CA CYS A 16 -58.74 -21.12 -22.41
C CYS A 16 -60.14 -21.60 -22.78
N GLN A 17 -60.77 -22.37 -21.90
CA GLN A 17 -62.11 -22.94 -22.12
C GLN A 17 -63.21 -22.17 -21.38
N CYS A 18 -63.00 -20.89 -21.04
CA CYS A 18 -64.04 -20.08 -20.38
C CYS A 18 -65.22 -19.76 -21.33
N VAL A 19 -64.97 -19.62 -22.63
CA VAL A 19 -66.00 -19.36 -23.65
C VAL A 19 -66.08 -20.50 -24.67
N ASP A 20 -67.25 -20.66 -25.31
CA ASP A 20 -67.48 -21.60 -26.42
C ASP A 20 -67.71 -20.81 -27.72
N PRO A 21 -66.83 -20.92 -28.74
CA PRO A 21 -65.66 -21.81 -28.84
C PRO A 21 -64.46 -21.33 -28.01
N ALA A 22 -63.64 -22.29 -27.55
CA ALA A 22 -62.48 -22.04 -26.71
C ALA A 22 -61.49 -21.01 -27.32
N ARG A 23 -60.97 -20.11 -26.48
CA ARG A 23 -60.04 -19.05 -26.89
C ARG A 23 -58.59 -19.54 -26.91
N TYR A 24 -57.94 -19.39 -28.06
CA TYR A 24 -56.53 -19.70 -28.25
C TYR A 24 -55.70 -18.43 -28.08
N SER A 25 -54.69 -18.44 -27.22
CA SER A 25 -53.85 -17.26 -26.95
C SER A 25 -52.34 -17.56 -27.04
N CYS A 26 -51.59 -16.54 -27.44
CA CYS A 26 -50.13 -16.52 -27.27
C CYS A 26 -49.77 -16.15 -25.82
N ARG A 27 -48.48 -16.20 -25.45
CA ARG A 27 -48.04 -15.85 -24.10
C ARG A 27 -48.28 -14.39 -23.72
N VAL A 28 -48.36 -13.50 -24.70
CA VAL A 28 -48.54 -12.05 -24.46
C VAL A 28 -50.02 -11.77 -24.15
N HIS A 29 -50.91 -12.15 -25.06
CA HIS A 29 -52.35 -11.85 -24.96
C HIS A 29 -53.13 -12.77 -24.03
N ILE A 30 -52.50 -13.75 -23.36
CA ILE A 30 -53.23 -14.56 -22.36
C ILE A 30 -53.49 -13.75 -21.09
N TYR A 31 -52.57 -12.85 -20.72
CA TYR A 31 -52.74 -11.97 -19.58
C TYR A 31 -53.89 -10.98 -19.79
N GLU A 32 -53.96 -10.35 -20.97
CA GLU A 32 -55.09 -9.49 -21.35
C GLU A 32 -56.43 -10.23 -21.24
N HIS A 33 -56.48 -11.46 -21.77
CA HIS A 33 -57.70 -12.27 -21.71
C HIS A 33 -58.12 -12.58 -20.26
N THR A 34 -57.18 -12.90 -19.38
CA THR A 34 -57.48 -13.22 -17.97
C THR A 34 -57.78 -12.00 -17.10
N GLN A 35 -57.55 -10.78 -17.61
CA GLN A 35 -57.79 -9.53 -16.89
C GLN A 35 -59.11 -8.86 -17.29
N ASP A 36 -59.55 -9.02 -18.53
CA ASP A 36 -60.79 -8.39 -19.04
C ASP A 36 -62.08 -9.05 -18.53
N ASP A 37 -62.06 -10.33 -18.15
CA ASP A 37 -63.27 -11.09 -17.79
C ASP A 37 -63.42 -11.18 -16.25
N SER A 38 -64.25 -10.31 -15.65
CA SER A 38 -64.32 -10.11 -14.20
C SER A 38 -65.10 -11.17 -13.40
N ILE A 39 -65.68 -12.22 -14.02
CA ILE A 39 -66.60 -13.15 -13.30
C ILE A 39 -66.47 -14.65 -13.70
N GLU A 40 -65.64 -15.07 -14.66
CA GLU A 40 -65.58 -16.50 -15.06
C GLU A 40 -64.28 -17.24 -14.64
N GLU A 41 -64.41 -18.52 -14.25
CA GLU A 41 -63.27 -19.40 -13.98
C GLU A 41 -62.51 -19.76 -15.27
N HIS A 42 -61.36 -19.12 -15.51
CA HIS A 42 -60.51 -19.46 -16.65
C HIS A 42 -59.86 -20.85 -16.52
N ARG A 43 -60.29 -21.80 -17.35
CA ARG A 43 -59.65 -23.12 -17.48
C ARG A 43 -58.56 -23.11 -18.54
N LEU A 44 -57.36 -22.68 -18.14
CA LEU A 44 -56.18 -22.62 -19.01
C LEU A 44 -55.57 -24.00 -19.23
N LYS A 45 -55.49 -24.44 -20.49
CA LYS A 45 -54.77 -25.64 -20.92
C LYS A 45 -53.59 -25.23 -21.79
N PRO A 46 -52.33 -25.47 -21.38
CA PRO A 46 -51.20 -25.25 -22.26
C PRO A 46 -51.33 -26.18 -23.46
N LEU A 47 -51.19 -25.63 -24.66
CA LEU A 47 -51.12 -26.43 -25.86
C LEU A 47 -49.81 -27.22 -25.81
N LYS A 48 -49.92 -28.53 -25.63
CA LYS A 48 -48.77 -29.44 -25.71
C LYS A 48 -48.23 -29.35 -27.13
N LEU A 49 -47.10 -28.69 -27.29
CA LEU A 49 -46.31 -28.80 -28.51
C LEU A 49 -45.86 -30.26 -28.57
N LYS A 50 -46.33 -30.99 -29.59
CA LYS A 50 -45.74 -32.29 -29.93
C LYS A 50 -44.32 -32.01 -30.39
N ILE A 51 -43.38 -32.05 -29.44
CA ILE A 51 -41.96 -31.97 -29.75
C ILE A 51 -41.67 -33.19 -30.62
N ASN A 52 -41.04 -32.97 -31.77
CA ASN A 52 -40.60 -34.07 -32.62
C ASN A 52 -39.70 -34.96 -31.75
N GLN A 53 -40.01 -36.26 -31.69
CA GLN A 53 -39.28 -37.23 -30.87
C GLN A 53 -37.77 -37.16 -31.13
N LYS A 54 -37.36 -36.97 -32.38
CA LYS A 54 -35.96 -36.78 -32.78
C LYS A 54 -35.31 -35.54 -32.15
N ASN A 55 -36.04 -34.43 -32.06
CA ASN A 55 -35.54 -33.21 -31.44
C ASN A 55 -35.44 -33.36 -29.91
N LYS A 56 -36.34 -34.14 -29.31
CA LYS A 56 -36.27 -34.46 -27.88
C LYS A 56 -35.05 -35.32 -27.57
N GLU A 57 -34.80 -36.35 -28.37
CA GLU A 57 -33.63 -37.23 -28.24
C GLU A 57 -32.32 -36.44 -28.39
N ALA A 58 -32.20 -35.60 -29.42
CA ALA A 58 -31.04 -34.74 -29.61
C ALA A 58 -30.79 -33.79 -28.42
N LEU A 59 -31.85 -33.19 -27.87
CA LEU A 59 -31.73 -32.32 -26.69
C LEU A 59 -31.30 -33.10 -25.44
N VAL A 60 -31.80 -34.33 -25.26
CA VAL A 60 -31.41 -35.19 -24.14
C VAL A 60 -29.94 -35.58 -24.26
N GLU A 61 -29.47 -35.94 -25.46
CA GLU A 61 -28.05 -36.24 -25.72
C GLU A 61 -27.16 -35.03 -25.44
N GLU A 62 -27.55 -33.83 -25.88
CA GLU A 62 -26.82 -32.59 -25.61
C GLU A 62 -26.75 -32.28 -24.10
N LEU A 63 -27.87 -32.43 -23.38
CA LEU A 63 -27.90 -32.23 -21.93
C LEU A 63 -27.06 -33.27 -21.18
N GLN A 64 -27.05 -34.53 -21.63
CA GLN A 64 -26.19 -35.56 -21.07
C GLN A 64 -24.71 -35.27 -21.29
N LYS A 65 -24.34 -34.77 -22.47
CA LYS A 65 -22.97 -34.33 -22.78
C LYS A 65 -22.54 -33.18 -21.87
N LEU A 66 -23.36 -32.13 -21.75
CA LEU A 66 -23.08 -30.99 -20.86
C LEU A 66 -22.99 -31.43 -19.40
N SER A 67 -23.87 -32.34 -18.96
CA SER A 67 -23.82 -32.88 -17.61
C SER A 67 -22.50 -33.60 -17.33
N LYS A 68 -21.98 -34.35 -18.30
CA LYS A 68 -20.69 -35.04 -18.17
C LYS A 68 -19.53 -34.03 -18.10
N GLU A 69 -19.52 -33.04 -19.00
CA GLU A 69 -18.51 -31.98 -18.99
C GLU A 69 -18.48 -31.21 -17.66
N LEU A 70 -19.65 -30.94 -17.07
CA LEU A 70 -19.74 -30.29 -15.75
C LEU A 70 -19.17 -31.15 -14.62
N VAL A 71 -19.35 -32.47 -14.66
CA VAL A 71 -18.75 -33.40 -13.69
C VAL A 71 -17.23 -33.39 -13.84
N ASP A 72 -16.71 -33.46 -15.07
CA ASP A 72 -15.28 -33.42 -15.34
C ASP A 72 -14.63 -32.10 -14.87
N ILE A 73 -15.30 -30.95 -15.11
CA ILE A 73 -14.84 -29.64 -14.62
C ILE A 73 -14.80 -29.63 -13.08
N LYS A 74 -15.85 -30.14 -12.42
CA LYS A 74 -15.92 -30.19 -10.96
C LYS A 74 -14.77 -31.02 -10.38
N GLU A 75 -14.49 -32.20 -10.93
CA GLU A 75 -13.42 -33.07 -10.47
C GLU A 75 -12.03 -32.43 -10.65
N ASN A 76 -11.82 -31.75 -11.78
CA ASN A 76 -10.58 -31.00 -12.02
C ASN A 76 -10.39 -29.84 -11.04
N LEU A 77 -11.46 -29.08 -10.75
CA LEU A 77 -11.41 -28.00 -9.76
C LEU A 77 -11.08 -28.51 -8.36
N ILE A 78 -11.67 -29.64 -7.95
CA ILE A 78 -11.36 -30.28 -6.67
C ILE A 78 -9.89 -30.67 -6.61
N LYS A 79 -9.37 -31.33 -7.65
CA LYS A 79 -7.97 -31.73 -7.74
C LYS A 79 -7.01 -30.54 -7.65
N GLU A 80 -7.32 -29.46 -8.35
CA GLU A 80 -6.53 -28.23 -8.34
C GLU A 80 -6.55 -27.55 -6.97
N ALA A 81 -7.71 -27.51 -6.30
CA ALA A 81 -7.83 -26.99 -4.95
C ALA A 81 -6.98 -27.79 -3.95
N TYR A 82 -7.01 -29.12 -4.01
CA TYR A 82 -6.15 -29.98 -3.18
C TYR A 82 -4.67 -29.72 -3.41
N ARG A 83 -4.24 -29.58 -4.67
CA ARG A 83 -2.85 -29.23 -5.00
C ARG A 83 -2.42 -27.91 -4.35
N LYS A 84 -3.27 -26.88 -4.43
CA LYS A 84 -2.99 -25.56 -3.83
C LYS A 84 -2.94 -25.61 -2.31
N ILE A 85 -3.80 -26.40 -1.67
CA ILE A 85 -3.76 -26.62 -0.22
C ILE A 85 -2.42 -27.25 0.18
N GLN A 86 -1.96 -28.27 -0.54
CA GLN A 86 -0.67 -28.92 -0.26
C GLN A 86 0.54 -27.97 -0.45
N GLU A 87 0.52 -27.11 -1.48
CA GLU A 87 1.56 -26.09 -1.68
C GLU A 87 1.60 -25.08 -0.51
N LEU A 88 0.43 -24.69 0.01
CA LEU A 88 0.32 -23.79 1.16
C LEU A 88 0.78 -24.46 2.46
N GLU A 89 0.41 -25.72 2.69
CA GLU A 89 0.86 -26.50 3.85
C GLU A 89 2.39 -26.63 3.87
N PHE A 90 3.00 -26.93 2.71
CA PHE A 90 4.45 -26.98 2.58
C PHE A 90 5.11 -25.63 2.91
N SER A 91 4.59 -24.54 2.35
CA SER A 91 5.09 -23.18 2.61
C SER A 91 4.96 -22.79 4.09
N LEU A 92 3.89 -23.22 4.75
CA LEU A 92 3.67 -22.99 6.18
C LEU A 92 4.72 -23.73 7.03
N ILE A 93 5.02 -24.98 6.70
CA ILE A 93 6.06 -25.78 7.38
C ILE A 93 7.42 -25.08 7.27
N GLU A 94 7.83 -24.65 6.06
CA GLU A 94 9.10 -23.92 5.88
C GLU A 94 9.15 -22.63 6.70
N ALA A 95 8.05 -21.89 6.79
CA ALA A 95 7.97 -20.68 7.59
C ALA A 95 8.13 -20.97 9.09
N LEU A 96 7.47 -22.02 9.59
CA LEU A 96 7.58 -22.44 10.99
C LEU A 96 9.01 -22.88 11.34
N GLU A 97 9.69 -23.60 10.46
CA GLU A 97 11.10 -23.98 10.66
C GLU A 97 12.02 -22.76 10.74
N ARG A 98 11.79 -21.73 9.91
CA ARG A 98 12.55 -20.47 9.98
C ARG A 98 12.31 -19.72 11.30
N ILE A 99 11.07 -19.67 11.76
CA ILE A 99 10.73 -19.05 13.05
C ILE A 99 11.43 -19.78 14.20
N GLU A 100 11.40 -21.11 14.20
CA GLU A 100 12.05 -21.91 15.23
C GLU A 100 13.57 -21.70 15.25
N LYS A 101 14.20 -21.62 14.06
CA LYS A 101 15.63 -21.28 13.95
C LYS A 101 15.95 -19.91 14.54
N ILE A 102 15.11 -18.90 14.29
CA ILE A 102 15.26 -17.56 14.88
C ILE A 102 15.12 -17.64 16.41
N ARG A 103 14.13 -18.38 16.91
CA ARG A 103 13.90 -18.58 18.35
C ARG A 103 15.12 -19.21 19.02
N LEU A 104 15.69 -20.27 18.43
CA LEU A 104 16.90 -20.92 18.95
C LEU A 104 18.10 -19.96 18.97
N ASN A 105 18.29 -19.15 17.92
CA ASN A 105 19.35 -18.14 17.89
C ASN A 105 19.16 -17.06 18.98
N GLN A 106 17.92 -16.67 19.29
CA GLN A 106 17.63 -15.74 20.37
C GLN A 106 17.94 -16.33 21.74
N VAL A 107 17.56 -17.59 21.98
CA VAL A 107 17.88 -18.30 23.22
C VAL A 107 19.39 -18.43 23.42
N ASP A 108 20.13 -18.78 22.37
CA ASP A 108 21.60 -18.81 22.38
C ASP A 108 22.20 -17.43 22.70
N LEU A 109 21.70 -16.37 22.07
CA LEU A 109 22.15 -15.00 22.34
C LEU A 109 21.87 -14.59 23.79
N ILE A 110 20.68 -14.90 24.32
CA ILE A 110 20.32 -14.61 25.71
C ILE A 110 21.24 -15.38 26.67
N SER A 111 21.54 -16.65 26.39
CA SER A 111 22.49 -17.46 27.16
C SER A 111 23.89 -16.84 27.16
N LYS A 112 24.37 -16.42 25.99
CA LYS A 112 25.64 -15.70 25.83
C LYS A 112 25.65 -14.42 26.67
N ILE A 113 24.59 -13.63 26.65
CA ILE A 113 24.47 -12.41 27.47
C ILE A 113 24.53 -12.74 28.97
N HIS A 114 23.81 -13.77 29.43
CA HIS A 114 23.82 -14.17 30.85
C HIS A 114 25.18 -14.69 31.31
N SER A 115 25.97 -15.32 30.43
CA SER A 115 27.31 -15.82 30.78
C SER A 115 28.34 -14.70 30.99
N ILE A 116 28.03 -13.46 30.60
CA ILE A 116 28.84 -12.28 30.89
C ILE A 116 28.65 -11.89 32.36
N LYS A 117 29.40 -12.55 33.27
CA LYS A 117 29.34 -12.44 34.74
C LYS A 117 29.51 -11.02 35.31
N LYS A 118 29.98 -10.06 34.52
CA LYS A 118 30.05 -8.64 34.85
C LYS A 118 29.75 -7.86 33.58
N ILE A 119 28.50 -7.44 33.40
CA ILE A 119 28.25 -6.25 32.58
C ILE A 119 29.02 -5.14 33.32
N PRO A 120 30.09 -4.56 32.76
CA PRO A 120 30.74 -3.42 33.39
C PRO A 120 29.63 -2.43 33.70
N LYS A 121 29.53 -1.93 34.93
CA LYS A 121 28.58 -0.83 35.22
C LYS A 121 28.87 0.23 34.17
N ILE A 122 28.00 0.36 33.17
CA ILE A 122 28.04 1.46 32.20
C ILE A 122 27.53 2.64 33.00
N ASN A 123 28.41 3.17 33.86
CA ASN A 123 28.14 4.28 34.75
C ASN A 123 28.44 5.61 34.08
N GLN A 124 28.39 5.64 32.75
CA GLN A 124 28.56 6.82 31.95
C GLN A 124 27.42 6.85 30.96
N ASN A 125 26.66 7.94 31.01
CA ASN A 125 25.72 8.30 29.99
C ASN A 125 26.39 8.07 28.62
N PRO A 126 25.82 7.26 27.70
CA PRO A 126 26.44 6.98 26.41
C PRO A 126 26.84 8.25 25.65
N PHE A 127 26.22 9.39 25.98
CA PHE A 127 26.60 10.71 25.50
C PHE A 127 27.91 11.27 26.08
N GLU A 128 28.24 11.07 27.36
CA GLU A 128 29.56 11.47 27.90
C GLU A 128 30.68 10.67 27.24
N LYS A 129 30.39 9.40 26.91
CA LYS A 129 31.28 8.60 26.08
C LYS A 129 31.38 9.18 24.68
N LEU A 130 30.25 9.47 24.02
CA LEU A 130 30.24 10.09 22.68
C LEU A 130 30.99 11.42 22.63
N LEU A 131 30.83 12.27 23.65
CA LEU A 131 31.49 13.58 23.77
C LEU A 131 32.97 13.48 24.12
N SER A 132 33.42 12.34 24.66
CA SER A 132 34.84 12.06 24.93
C SER A 132 35.54 11.28 23.82
N LEU A 133 34.80 10.86 22.79
CA LEU A 133 35.39 10.28 21.58
C LEU A 133 35.98 11.39 20.71
N ASP A 134 37.08 11.07 20.04
CA ASP A 134 37.54 11.89 18.93
C ASP A 134 36.49 11.92 17.80
N PRO A 135 36.48 12.96 16.94
CA PRO A 135 35.46 13.13 15.91
C PRO A 135 35.26 11.92 14.98
N ASP A 136 36.32 11.17 14.66
CA ASP A 136 36.21 10.01 13.77
C ASP A 136 35.58 8.81 14.49
N SER A 137 35.93 8.60 15.76
CA SER A 137 35.28 7.59 16.60
C SER A 137 33.82 7.93 16.91
N ALA A 138 33.50 9.21 17.15
CA ALA A 138 32.13 9.69 17.33
C ALA A 138 31.32 9.50 16.04
N ARG A 139 31.89 9.84 14.87
CA ARG A 139 31.27 9.62 13.56
C ARG A 139 31.04 8.13 13.29
N LYS A 140 32.02 7.27 13.60
CA LYS A 140 31.88 5.81 13.48
C LYS A 140 30.77 5.27 14.38
N MET A 141 30.73 5.70 15.64
CA MET A 141 29.67 5.33 16.58
C MET A 141 28.30 5.84 16.10
N LEU A 142 28.18 7.10 15.65
CA LEU A 142 26.94 7.65 15.09
C LEU A 142 26.46 6.86 13.87
N ASN A 143 27.38 6.44 12.99
CA ASN A 143 27.08 5.58 11.84
C ASN A 143 26.64 4.16 12.26
N GLU A 144 27.21 3.62 13.34
CA GLU A 144 26.84 2.31 13.90
C GLU A 144 25.49 2.34 14.64
N PHE A 145 25.10 3.48 15.22
CA PHE A 145 23.88 3.67 16.03
C PHE A 145 22.73 4.38 15.30
N GLY A 146 22.82 4.53 13.97
CA GLY A 146 22.04 5.45 13.12
C GLY A 146 20.51 5.42 13.13
N CYS A 147 19.82 4.85 14.12
CA CYS A 147 18.35 4.83 14.18
C CYS A 147 17.73 5.06 15.58
N SER A 148 18.45 5.39 16.65
CA SER A 148 17.77 5.55 17.97
C SER A 148 18.48 6.49 18.95
N PHE A 149 18.47 7.80 18.70
CA PHE A 149 18.87 8.78 19.70
C PHE A 149 17.67 9.27 20.51
N ASN A 150 17.52 8.74 21.72
CA ASN A 150 16.71 9.32 22.78
C ASN A 150 17.66 10.16 23.66
N CYS A 151 17.75 11.48 23.45
CA CYS A 151 18.69 12.33 24.20
C CYS A 151 18.01 13.51 24.91
N PRO A 152 17.54 13.35 26.15
CA PRO A 152 16.89 14.43 26.89
C PRO A 152 17.82 15.62 27.22
N ASN A 153 19.15 15.46 27.21
CA ASN A 153 20.11 16.49 27.64
C ASN A 153 20.29 17.66 26.66
N PHE A 154 19.82 17.56 25.41
CA PHE A 154 19.84 18.66 24.44
C PHE A 154 18.45 19.28 24.21
N GLY A 155 17.48 18.90 25.07
CA GLY A 155 16.08 19.29 24.94
C GLY A 155 15.32 18.53 23.85
N PHE A 156 15.87 17.41 23.35
CA PHE A 156 15.13 16.57 22.41
C PHE A 156 13.97 15.89 23.13
N ASN A 157 12.75 16.14 22.68
CA ASN A 157 11.59 15.35 23.08
C ASN A 157 11.70 13.95 22.42
N LYS A 158 11.08 12.92 23.02
CA LYS A 158 10.98 11.56 22.43
C LYS A 158 10.37 11.52 21.02
N LYS A 159 9.88 12.65 20.53
CA LYS A 159 9.20 12.83 19.25
C LYS A 159 10.08 13.56 18.21
N ASP A 160 11.21 14.13 18.61
CA ASP A 160 12.06 14.90 17.71
C ASP A 160 12.82 13.93 16.80
N ARG A 161 12.78 14.19 15.49
CA ARG A 161 13.29 13.28 14.46
C ARG A 161 14.57 13.85 13.86
N ILE A 162 15.65 13.07 13.91
CA ILE A 162 16.92 13.36 13.25
C ILE A 162 16.87 12.70 11.88
N ASP A 163 16.75 13.47 10.79
CA ASP A 163 16.56 12.87 9.45
C ASP A 163 17.78 12.94 8.54
N THR A 164 18.74 13.84 8.78
CA THR A 164 19.89 13.97 7.87
C THR A 164 21.18 14.27 8.61
N VAL A 165 22.24 13.52 8.27
CA VAL A 165 23.64 13.82 8.62
C VAL A 165 24.37 14.07 7.30
N GLU A 166 24.60 15.33 6.95
CA GLU A 166 25.43 15.70 5.80
C GLU A 166 26.29 16.91 6.16
N ASN A 167 27.52 16.95 5.64
CA ASN A 167 28.49 18.04 5.88
C ASN A 167 28.82 18.32 7.35
N ASN A 168 28.87 17.29 8.21
CA ASN A 168 29.07 17.44 9.65
C ASN A 168 28.01 18.34 10.32
N GLU A 169 26.79 18.40 9.78
CA GLU A 169 25.66 19.03 10.46
C GLU A 169 24.52 18.01 10.60
N ILE A 170 23.86 18.04 11.76
CA ILE A 170 22.56 17.42 11.97
C ILE A 170 21.52 18.52 11.88
N VAL A 171 20.48 18.30 11.07
CA VAL A 171 19.31 19.18 11.04
C VAL A 171 18.06 18.42 11.44
N PHE A 172 17.26 19.03 12.32
CA PHE A 172 15.99 18.49 12.77
C PHE A 172 14.99 19.61 13.06
N PHE A 173 13.70 19.29 12.98
CA PHE A 173 12.63 20.17 13.43
C PHE A 173 12.19 19.79 14.84
N GLY A 174 12.05 20.79 15.72
CA GLY A 174 11.55 20.52 17.06
C GLY A 174 10.06 20.22 17.03
N THR A 175 9.63 19.22 17.79
CA THR A 175 8.21 18.91 17.93
C THR A 175 7.49 20.03 18.66
N LYS A 176 6.39 20.51 18.07
CA LYS A 176 5.59 21.63 18.59
C LYS A 176 6.37 22.95 18.69
N THR A 177 7.57 23.03 18.12
CA THR A 177 8.28 24.29 17.96
C THR A 177 8.15 24.75 16.51
N LYS A 178 8.13 26.07 16.30
CA LYS A 178 8.28 26.66 14.96
C LYS A 178 9.76 26.83 14.62
N SER A 179 10.60 25.86 14.97
CA SER A 179 12.04 26.01 14.92
C SER A 179 12.73 24.82 14.26
N ALA A 180 13.64 25.13 13.35
CA ALA A 180 14.64 24.21 12.86
C ALA A 180 15.90 24.35 13.72
N PHE A 181 16.47 23.22 14.12
CA PHE A 181 17.71 23.17 14.87
C PHE A 181 18.81 22.59 14.01
N ARG A 182 19.97 23.22 14.04
CA ARG A 182 21.20 22.69 13.44
C ARG A 182 22.20 22.41 14.54
N VAL A 183 22.81 21.24 14.50
CA VAL A 183 23.89 20.84 15.39
C VAL A 183 25.11 20.56 14.54
N ASN A 184 26.17 21.35 14.71
CA ASN A 184 27.44 21.11 14.07
C ASN A 184 28.14 19.96 14.79
N LEU A 185 28.53 18.91 14.07
CA LEU A 185 29.14 17.71 14.62
C LEU A 185 30.64 17.88 14.93
N ASN A 186 31.27 18.96 14.49
CA ASN A 186 32.68 19.23 14.84
C ASN A 186 32.81 19.76 16.26
N ASP A 187 31.92 20.66 16.67
CA ASP A 187 32.01 21.39 17.94
C ASP A 187 30.75 21.26 18.82
N PHE A 188 29.75 20.51 18.36
CA PHE A 188 28.44 20.33 18.99
C PHE A 188 27.68 21.64 19.24
N SER A 189 28.04 22.72 18.54
CA SER A 189 27.32 23.97 18.61
C SER A 189 25.90 23.79 18.05
N LYS A 190 24.93 24.26 18.83
CA LYS A 190 23.50 24.23 18.47
C LYS A 190 23.09 25.62 18.04
N SER A 191 22.53 25.74 16.84
CA SER A 191 21.81 26.93 16.41
C SER A 191 20.33 26.61 16.26
N GLU A 192 19.49 27.55 16.70
CA GLU A 192 18.04 27.49 16.53
C GLU A 192 17.64 28.59 15.56
N LYS A 193 16.81 28.22 14.59
CA LYS A 193 16.23 29.18 13.68
C LYS A 193 14.72 29.05 13.68
N LYS A 194 14.03 30.14 14.00
CA LYS A 194 12.58 30.20 13.82
C LYS A 194 12.26 30.13 12.33
N VAL A 195 11.37 29.23 11.99
CA VAL A 195 10.89 29.02 10.64
C VAL A 195 9.38 29.22 10.68
N ASP A 196 8.88 30.12 9.85
CA ASP A 196 7.43 30.32 9.73
C ASP A 196 6.85 29.23 8.83
N ILE A 197 6.85 28.00 9.35
CA ILE A 197 6.32 26.83 8.65
C ILE A 197 4.80 26.88 8.77
N LEU A 198 4.11 26.40 7.72
CA LEU A 198 2.68 26.12 7.76
C LEU A 198 2.31 25.38 9.05
N GLN A 199 1.26 25.84 9.71
CA GLN A 199 0.81 25.34 11.01
C GLN A 199 0.54 23.82 11.00
N SER A 200 0.21 23.25 9.83
CA SER A 200 -0.01 21.82 9.63
C SER A 200 1.25 20.97 9.86
N ILE A 201 2.43 21.44 9.44
CA ILE A 201 3.70 20.70 9.57
C ILE A 201 4.17 20.66 11.03
N ILE A 202 3.96 21.75 11.77
CA ILE A 202 4.37 21.89 13.19
C ILE A 202 3.62 20.90 14.10
N LEU A 203 2.40 20.52 13.74
CA LEU A 203 1.56 19.68 14.57
C LEU A 203 1.98 18.20 14.54
N ASN A 204 2.64 17.71 13.47
CA ASN A 204 2.98 16.31 13.36
C ASN A 204 4.24 16.01 12.50
N PRO A 205 5.45 16.31 13.00
CA PRO A 205 6.70 16.09 12.26
C PRO A 205 7.08 14.61 12.07
N ILE A 206 6.27 13.67 12.57
CA ILE A 206 6.59 12.24 12.62
C ILE A 206 6.79 11.65 11.22
N PHE A 207 6.13 12.21 10.21
CA PHE A 207 6.11 11.67 8.84
C PHE A 207 6.80 12.55 7.80
N ILE A 208 7.63 13.51 8.23
CA ILE A 208 8.42 14.33 7.31
C ILE A 208 9.63 13.53 6.83
N SER A 209 9.82 13.48 5.53
CA SER A 209 11.03 13.06 4.84
C SER A 209 11.88 14.28 4.60
N MET A 210 13.19 14.20 4.87
CA MET A 210 14.11 15.30 4.65
C MET A 210 15.35 14.85 3.89
N CYS A 211 15.88 15.73 3.05
CA CYS A 211 17.25 15.61 2.55
C CYS A 211 17.91 17.00 2.48
N LEU A 212 19.23 17.05 2.65
CA LEU A 212 20.00 18.27 2.50
C LEU A 212 20.35 18.47 1.02
N LEU A 213 20.32 19.72 0.56
CA LEU A 213 20.68 20.10 -0.80
C LEU A 213 22.07 20.76 -0.82
N PRO A 214 22.77 20.83 -1.98
CA PRO A 214 24.14 21.33 -2.06
C PRO A 214 24.33 22.78 -1.57
N ASP A 215 23.31 23.61 -1.71
CA ASP A 215 23.28 25.01 -1.25
C ASP A 215 22.93 25.14 0.24
N LYS A 216 22.92 24.02 1.00
CA LYS A 216 22.53 23.92 2.41
C LYS A 216 21.06 24.22 2.69
N SER A 217 20.24 24.33 1.65
CA SER A 217 18.79 24.27 1.80
C SER A 217 18.35 22.84 2.14
N ILE A 218 17.16 22.71 2.70
CA ILE A 218 16.62 21.45 3.17
C ILE A 218 15.34 21.21 2.41
N PHE A 219 15.28 20.10 1.70
CA PHE A 219 14.03 19.62 1.16
C PHE A 219 13.25 18.90 2.26
N CYS A 220 11.97 19.22 2.35
CA CYS A 220 11.03 18.60 3.26
C CYS A 220 9.83 18.11 2.47
N TYR A 221 9.42 16.88 2.73
CA TYR A 221 8.22 16.29 2.16
C TYR A 221 7.43 15.54 3.21
N GLY A 222 6.12 15.65 3.18
CA GLY A 222 5.25 14.80 3.98
C GLY A 222 4.44 15.57 5.01
N ASN A 223 3.26 15.01 5.28
CA ASN A 223 2.34 15.34 6.36
C ASN A 223 1.28 14.22 6.40
N PHE A 224 0.32 14.31 7.32
CA PHE A 224 -0.90 13.51 7.22
C PHE A 224 -1.91 14.28 6.32
N PRO A 225 -2.65 13.61 5.43
CA PRO A 225 -3.72 14.24 4.64
C PRO A 225 -4.64 15.11 5.52
N PRO A 226 -5.18 16.24 4.99
CA PRO A 226 -5.27 16.59 3.57
C PRO A 226 -4.15 17.49 3.03
N SER A 227 -3.17 17.90 3.84
CA SER A 227 -2.17 18.91 3.45
C SER A 227 -0.76 18.32 3.37
N GLU A 228 -0.58 17.31 2.53
CA GLU A 228 0.77 16.90 2.17
C GLU A 228 1.41 17.99 1.32
N THR A 229 2.54 18.51 1.80
CA THR A 229 3.22 19.63 1.16
C THR A 229 4.69 19.29 1.02
N ALA A 230 5.21 19.55 -0.17
CA ALA A 230 6.62 19.51 -0.47
C ALA A 230 7.15 20.94 -0.45
N PHE A 231 8.27 21.19 0.22
CA PHE A 231 8.87 22.52 0.25
C PHE A 231 10.39 22.44 0.41
N ILE A 232 11.06 23.53 0.00
CA ILE A 232 12.49 23.74 0.24
C ILE A 232 12.62 24.87 1.25
N LEU A 233 13.32 24.59 2.36
CA LEU A 233 13.72 25.56 3.37
C LEU A 233 15.14 26.05 3.08
N TYR A 234 15.27 27.30 2.66
CA TYR A 234 16.56 27.90 2.37
C TYR A 234 17.30 28.31 3.65
N PRO A 235 18.64 28.46 3.61
CA PRO A 235 19.44 28.89 4.76
C PRO A 235 19.00 30.24 5.36
N ASN A 236 18.36 31.11 4.56
CA ASN A 236 17.82 32.40 5.00
C ASN A 236 16.41 32.31 5.65
N SER A 237 15.88 31.10 5.89
CA SER A 237 14.52 30.83 6.39
C SER A 237 13.38 31.13 5.41
N THR A 238 13.69 31.44 4.15
CA THR A 238 12.63 31.50 3.13
C THR A 238 12.21 30.08 2.77
N ILE A 239 10.91 29.92 2.46
CA ILE A 239 10.32 28.64 2.07
C ILE A 239 9.86 28.77 0.62
N LYS A 240 10.28 27.83 -0.23
CA LYS A 240 9.66 27.63 -1.54
C LYS A 240 8.75 26.41 -1.45
N GLN A 241 7.45 26.63 -1.52
CA GLN A 241 6.48 25.56 -1.71
C GLN A 241 6.62 25.00 -3.12
N LEU A 242 6.67 23.68 -3.24
CA LEU A 242 6.74 23.00 -4.52
C LEU A 242 5.33 22.67 -5.02
N SER A 243 5.20 22.49 -6.34
CA SER A 243 3.94 22.07 -6.96
C SER A 243 3.46 20.74 -6.39
N ASP A 244 2.13 20.56 -6.38
CA ASP A 244 1.49 19.36 -5.84
C ASP A 244 2.00 18.08 -6.50
N TRP A 245 2.21 17.07 -5.66
CA TRP A 245 2.55 15.70 -6.02
C TRP A 245 1.56 14.77 -5.30
N ASP A 246 1.33 13.58 -5.87
CA ASP A 246 0.42 12.58 -5.32
C ASP A 246 0.73 12.26 -3.85
N PRO A 247 -0.20 12.48 -2.91
CA PRO A 247 0.07 12.34 -1.50
C PRO A 247 0.44 10.90 -1.11
N SER A 248 1.53 10.78 -0.35
CA SER A 248 1.85 9.63 0.50
C SER A 248 2.70 10.07 1.69
N SER A 249 2.37 9.57 2.88
CA SER A 249 3.07 9.91 4.12
C SER A 249 4.30 9.03 4.34
N GLY A 250 5.32 9.58 5.01
CA GLY A 250 6.46 8.80 5.49
C GLY A 250 7.33 8.21 4.37
N MET A 251 7.45 8.87 3.22
CA MET A 251 8.37 8.45 2.16
C MET A 251 9.84 8.54 2.61
N GLY A 252 10.75 7.89 1.88
CA GLY A 252 12.18 8.23 1.93
C GLY A 252 12.48 9.36 0.95
N ALA A 253 13.41 10.26 1.30
CA ALA A 253 13.88 11.33 0.43
C ALA A 253 15.41 11.30 0.30
N VAL A 254 15.95 11.50 -0.90
CA VAL A 254 17.39 11.61 -1.14
C VAL A 254 17.68 12.60 -2.26
N TYR A 255 18.73 13.40 -2.12
CA TYR A 255 19.22 14.25 -3.19
C TYR A 255 20.30 13.53 -4.01
N HIS A 256 20.22 13.61 -5.34
CA HIS A 256 21.28 13.13 -6.23
C HIS A 256 21.24 13.85 -7.58
N ASP A 257 22.37 14.39 -8.01
CA ASP A 257 22.61 14.96 -9.34
C ASP A 257 21.54 15.94 -9.85
N GLY A 258 21.19 16.92 -9.01
CA GLY A 258 20.15 17.91 -9.35
C GLY A 258 18.70 17.45 -9.16
N PHE A 259 18.49 16.19 -8.76
CA PHE A 259 17.18 15.63 -8.49
C PHE A 259 16.98 15.29 -7.02
N ILE A 260 15.72 15.35 -6.58
CA ILE A 260 15.28 14.84 -5.29
C ILE A 260 14.42 13.61 -5.56
N PHE A 261 14.84 12.45 -5.08
CA PHE A 261 14.11 11.21 -5.24
C PHE A 261 13.26 10.93 -4.01
N LEU A 262 12.00 10.59 -4.23
CA LEU A 262 11.09 10.07 -3.23
C LEU A 262 10.78 8.60 -3.52
N PHE A 263 10.71 7.77 -2.48
CA PHE A 263 10.37 6.35 -2.64
C PHE A 263 9.66 5.77 -1.42
N GLY A 264 8.75 4.83 -1.66
CA GLY A 264 8.00 4.10 -0.63
C GLY A 264 6.89 4.96 -0.02
N GLY A 265 6.70 4.82 1.30
CA GLY A 265 5.68 5.56 2.06
C GLY A 265 4.40 4.75 2.30
N PHE A 266 3.40 5.44 2.85
CA PHE A 266 2.08 4.89 3.14
C PHE A 266 0.98 5.82 2.64
N ASP A 267 -0.03 5.25 2.00
CA ASP A 267 -1.27 5.92 1.62
C ASP A 267 -2.48 5.28 2.34
N ASP A 268 -3.69 5.70 1.98
CA ASP A 268 -4.94 5.19 2.56
C ASP A 268 -5.14 3.67 2.34
N PHE A 269 -4.40 3.06 1.40
CA PHE A 269 -4.45 1.63 1.11
C PHE A 269 -3.30 0.84 1.75
N GLY A 270 -2.42 1.51 2.52
CA GLY A 270 -1.33 0.91 3.27
C GLY A 270 0.03 1.26 2.70
N VAL A 271 0.96 0.30 2.73
CA VAL A 271 2.31 0.48 2.18
C VAL A 271 2.22 0.67 0.67
N CYS A 272 2.83 1.74 0.15
CA CYS A 272 2.89 1.96 -1.29
C CYS A 272 4.32 1.82 -1.85
N ASN A 273 4.41 1.49 -3.14
CA ASN A 273 5.66 1.37 -3.90
C ASN A 273 5.89 2.58 -4.82
N LYS A 274 5.25 3.72 -4.50
CA LYS A 274 5.36 4.96 -5.27
C LYS A 274 6.81 5.43 -5.29
N ALA A 275 7.22 5.96 -6.44
CA ALA A 275 8.51 6.59 -6.60
C ALA A 275 8.39 7.83 -7.49
N ALA A 276 9.09 8.88 -7.10
CA ALA A 276 9.09 10.16 -7.77
C ALA A 276 10.52 10.68 -7.87
N LYS A 277 10.77 11.54 -8.86
CA LYS A 277 11.89 12.48 -8.78
C LYS A 277 11.40 13.89 -9.02
N TYR A 278 11.96 14.85 -8.30
CA TYR A 278 11.75 16.27 -8.49
C TYR A 278 13.03 16.88 -9.06
N GLU A 279 12.93 17.57 -10.18
CA GLU A 279 14.05 18.24 -10.84
C GLU A 279 14.12 19.71 -10.41
N LEU A 280 15.20 20.07 -9.72
CA LEU A 280 15.38 21.41 -9.14
C LEU A 280 15.40 22.53 -10.20
N SER A 281 15.99 22.25 -11.37
CA SER A 281 16.18 23.23 -12.45
C SER A 281 14.88 23.60 -13.16
N THR A 282 13.99 22.63 -13.35
CA THR A 282 12.74 22.81 -14.09
C THR A 282 11.53 22.99 -13.19
N ASP A 283 11.66 22.75 -11.89
CA ASP A 283 10.56 22.77 -10.92
C ASP A 283 9.43 21.80 -11.29
N LYS A 284 9.81 20.54 -11.59
CA LYS A 284 8.87 19.52 -12.08
C LYS A 284 9.06 18.19 -11.37
N TRP A 285 7.95 17.55 -11.09
CA TRP A 285 7.88 16.15 -10.66
C TRP A 285 7.80 15.20 -11.85
N TYR A 286 8.44 14.04 -11.71
CA TYR A 286 8.36 12.94 -12.66
C TYR A 286 8.04 11.66 -11.90
N HIS A 287 6.97 10.98 -12.32
CA HIS A 287 6.65 9.64 -11.82
C HIS A 287 7.67 8.64 -12.32
N LEU A 288 8.27 7.89 -11.40
CA LEU A 288 9.16 6.79 -11.74
C LEU A 288 8.34 5.50 -11.80
N LYS A 289 8.31 4.85 -12.96
CA LYS A 289 7.65 3.54 -13.10
C LYS A 289 8.43 2.51 -12.29
N ASN A 290 7.82 2.00 -11.24
CA ASN A 290 8.49 1.16 -10.28
C ASN A 290 8.05 -0.30 -10.40
N ASN A 291 8.64 -1.04 -11.35
CA ASN A 291 8.33 -2.46 -11.55
C ASN A 291 9.07 -3.39 -10.56
N LEU A 292 10.00 -2.85 -9.75
CA LEU A 292 10.97 -3.66 -8.98
C LEU A 292 10.88 -3.50 -7.46
N LEU A 293 10.03 -2.61 -6.93
CA LEU A 293 9.99 -2.29 -5.49
C LEU A 293 8.62 -2.61 -4.85
N HIS A 294 8.03 -3.78 -5.15
CA HIS A 294 6.87 -4.25 -4.38
C HIS A 294 7.31 -4.61 -2.95
N GLY A 295 6.69 -3.98 -1.94
CA GLY A 295 6.74 -4.44 -0.55
C GLY A 295 7.64 -3.67 0.43
N PHE A 296 8.17 -2.49 0.08
CA PHE A 296 8.94 -1.69 1.04
C PHE A 296 8.03 -0.87 1.96
N GLY A 297 7.37 -1.55 2.87
CA GLY A 297 6.78 -0.93 4.05
C GLY A 297 7.89 -0.53 4.98
N ILE A 298 7.98 0.75 5.29
CA ILE A 298 9.02 1.27 6.19
C ILE A 298 8.73 0.73 7.59
N LEU A 299 9.37 -0.39 7.95
CA LEU A 299 9.60 -0.73 9.34
C LEU A 299 10.60 0.30 9.89
N ARG A 300 10.09 1.10 10.83
CA ARG A 300 10.61 2.34 11.44
C ARG A 300 12.11 2.47 11.76
N ASN A 301 12.93 1.42 11.63
CA ASN A 301 14.29 1.37 12.19
C ASN A 301 15.42 0.90 11.24
N PHE A 302 15.17 0.62 9.95
CA PHE A 302 16.20 0.06 9.03
C PHE A 302 16.45 0.87 7.75
N ALA A 303 15.91 2.09 7.68
CA ALA A 303 15.68 2.77 6.41
C ALA A 303 16.95 3.28 5.70
N THR A 304 17.96 3.83 6.38
CA THR A 304 18.96 4.64 5.67
C THR A 304 19.97 3.84 4.84
N LEU A 305 20.56 2.77 5.36
CA LEU A 305 21.66 2.08 4.67
C LEU A 305 21.22 1.25 3.45
N SER A 306 20.08 0.55 3.57
CA SER A 306 19.53 -0.27 2.48
C SER A 306 18.99 0.59 1.34
N GLN A 307 18.40 1.74 1.65
CA GLN A 307 17.89 2.70 0.67
C GLN A 307 19.04 3.39 -0.09
N ILE A 308 20.13 3.77 0.59
CA ILE A 308 21.35 4.29 -0.07
C ILE A 308 21.92 3.26 -1.03
N LEU A 309 22.05 1.99 -0.61
CA LEU A 309 22.59 0.93 -1.48
C LEU A 309 21.70 0.63 -2.70
N ILE A 310 20.38 0.77 -2.57
CA ILE A 310 19.43 0.58 -3.68
C ILE A 310 19.43 1.78 -4.63
N VAL A 311 19.48 3.01 -4.10
CA VAL A 311 19.65 4.23 -4.92
C VAL A 311 20.95 4.14 -5.71
N LEU A 312 22.05 3.73 -5.08
CA LEU A 312 23.33 3.49 -5.75
C LEU A 312 23.27 2.37 -6.81
N ARG A 313 22.42 1.35 -6.65
CA ARG A 313 22.19 0.32 -7.67
C ARG A 313 21.32 0.81 -8.82
N LEU A 314 20.28 1.59 -8.54
CA LEU A 314 19.39 2.16 -9.55
C LEU A 314 20.14 3.19 -10.41
N LEU A 315 20.95 4.06 -9.80
CA LEU A 315 21.77 5.03 -10.51
C LEU A 315 22.81 4.38 -11.44
N ARG A 316 23.29 3.17 -11.11
CA ARG A 316 24.15 2.37 -12.00
C ARG A 316 23.43 1.73 -13.18
N SER A 317 22.09 1.65 -13.15
CA SER A 317 21.29 1.07 -14.24
C SER A 317 20.79 2.10 -15.26
N PHE A 318 20.98 3.40 -14.97
CA PHE A 318 20.60 4.51 -15.86
C PHE A 318 21.79 5.14 -16.61
N ASN A 319 23.03 4.69 -16.34
CA ASN A 319 24.24 4.98 -17.11
C ASN A 319 24.69 3.73 -17.86
#